data_AF-A0A957RLW8-F1
#
_entry.id   AF-A0A957RLW8-F1
#
_cell.length_a   1.000
_cell.length_b   1.000
_cell.length_c   1.000
_cell.angle_alpha   90.00
_cell.angle_beta   90.00
_cell.angle_gamma   90.00
#
_symmetry.space_group_name_H-M   'P 1'
#
loop_
_entity.id
_entity.type
_entity.pdbx_description
1 polymer ?
#
loop_
_entity_poly.entity_id
_entity_poly.type
_entity_poly.pdbx_seq_one_letter_code
_entity_poly.pdbx_strand_id
1 'polypeptide(L)' 'MKPQIGVAFVAMKRNIGDLPEVLHIARQLGALHFSVSNVLPVTAALQGEMLYTESMRSVTYL' A
#
# COMPACT_ATOMS: atom_id res chain seq x y z
N MET A 1 9.37 -23.00 -13.00
CA MET A 1 9.13 -21.81 -12.16
C MET A 1 8.40 -22.25 -10.90
N LYS A 2 8.80 -21.74 -9.71
CA LYS A 2 8.05 -21.95 -8.48
C LYS A 2 7.12 -20.74 -8.26
N PRO A 3 5.86 -20.92 -7.85
CA PRO A 3 4.99 -19.81 -7.46
C PRO A 3 5.64 -18.94 -6.39
N GLN A 4 5.37 -17.64 -6.43
CA GLN A 4 5.87 -16.66 -5.47
C GLN A 4 4.71 -15.96 -4.79
N ILE A 5 4.88 -15.62 -3.51
CA ILE A 5 3.90 -14.83 -2.75
C ILE A 5 4.25 -13.35 -2.90
N GLY A 6 3.23 -12.55 -3.16
CA GLY A 6 3.30 -11.09 -3.10
C GLY A 6 2.23 -10.54 -2.18
N VAL A 7 2.50 -9.41 -1.54
CA VAL A 7 1.55 -8.71 -0.66
C VAL A 7 1.28 -7.32 -1.21
N ALA A 8 0.01 -6.97 -1.36
CA ALA A 8 -0.44 -5.64 -1.74
C ALA A 8 -1.18 -5.00 -0.57
N PHE A 9 -0.70 -3.85 -0.11
CA PHE A 9 -1.28 -3.08 0.98
C PHE A 9 -1.81 -1.76 0.47
N VAL A 10 -3.13 -1.58 0.53
CA VAL A 10 -3.79 -0.31 0.23
C VAL A 10 -3.87 0.51 1.51
N ALA A 11 -3.06 1.56 1.54
CA ALA A 11 -2.88 2.42 2.68
C ALA A 11 -4.03 3.44 2.79
N MET A 12 -4.61 3.50 3.97
CA MET A 12 -5.70 4.38 4.39
C MET A 12 -5.33 5.01 5.75
N LYS A 13 -5.93 6.16 6.09
CA LYS A 13 -5.73 6.81 7.41
C LYS A 13 -5.96 5.84 8.57
N ARG A 14 -7.01 5.04 8.51
CA ARG A 14 -7.35 4.11 9.59
C ARG A 14 -6.44 2.89 9.76
N ASN A 15 -5.69 2.49 8.73
CA ASN A 15 -4.92 1.23 8.74
C ASN A 15 -3.41 1.40 8.54
N ILE A 16 -2.93 2.60 8.24
CA ILE A 16 -1.49 2.81 7.97
C ILE A 16 -0.60 2.42 9.16
N GLY A 17 -1.15 2.49 10.39
CA GLY A 17 -0.49 2.01 11.60
C GLY A 17 -0.21 0.51 11.62
N ASP A 18 -0.94 -0.29 10.83
CA ASP A 18 -0.80 -1.75 10.77
C ASP A 18 0.33 -2.20 9.82
N LEU A 19 0.85 -1.28 9.00
CA LEU A 19 1.85 -1.58 7.98
C LEU A 19 3.09 -2.32 8.52
N PRO A 20 3.66 -1.98 9.69
CA PRO A 20 4.80 -2.72 10.25
C PRO A 20 4.50 -4.20 10.51
N GLU A 21 3.30 -4.51 11.01
CA GLU A 21 2.90 -5.89 11.31
C GLU A 21 2.61 -6.66 10.01
N VAL A 22 1.99 -6.03 9.02
CA VAL A 22 1.79 -6.63 7.69
C VAL A 22 3.14 -6.99 7.04
N LEU A 23 4.16 -6.14 7.19
CA LEU A 23 5.52 -6.43 6.72
C LEU A 23 6.14 -7.61 7.48
N HIS A 24 5.92 -7.70 8.79
CA HIS A 24 6.38 -8.85 9.60
C HIS A 24 5.77 -10.16 9.09
N ILE A 25 4.45 -10.19 8.90
CA ILE A 25 3.72 -11.35 8.38
C ILE A 25 4.19 -11.69 6.97
N ALA A 26 4.37 -10.71 6.08
CA ALA A 26 4.84 -10.93 4.71
C ALA A 26 6.22 -11.63 4.70
N ARG A 27 7.12 -11.24 5.60
CA ARG A 27 8.43 -11.90 5.76
C ARG A 27 8.30 -13.33 6.24
N GLN A 28 7.44 -13.60 7.22
CA GLN A 28 7.20 -14.97 7.72
C GLN A 28 6.63 -15.89 6.64
N LEU A 29 5.80 -15.36 5.75
CA LEU A 29 5.23 -16.09 4.61
C LEU A 29 6.22 -16.28 3.44
N GLY A 30 7.43 -15.71 3.53
CA GLY A 30 8.40 -15.76 2.43
C GLY A 30 7.96 -14.98 1.20
N ALA A 31 7.17 -13.91 1.37
CA ALA A 31 6.77 -13.04 0.29
C ALA A 31 8.01 -12.38 -0.34
N LEU A 32 8.08 -12.41 -1.66
CA LEU A 32 9.20 -11.84 -2.43
C LEU A 32 8.87 -10.48 -3.03
N HIS A 33 7.59 -10.10 -3.01
CA HIS A 33 7.09 -8.85 -3.58
C HIS A 33 6.19 -8.15 -2.57
N PHE A 34 6.41 -6.86 -2.38
CA PHE A 34 5.58 -6.02 -1.51
C PHE A 34 5.24 -4.73 -2.22
N SER A 35 3.95 -4.41 -2.33
CA SER A 35 3.45 -3.20 -2.99
C SER A 35 2.58 -2.41 -2.02
N VAL A 36 2.89 -1.12 -1.85
CA VAL A 36 2.10 -0.19 -1.05
C VAL A 36 1.54 0.86 -1.98
N SER A 37 0.23 1.07 -1.93
CA SER A 37 -0.44 2.13 -2.68
C SER A 37 -1.31 2.98 -1.76
N ASN A 38 -1.49 4.24 -2.15
CA ASN A 38 -2.52 5.09 -1.55
C ASN A 38 -3.90 4.61 -2.00
N VAL A 39 -4.92 4.71 -1.13
CA VAL A 39 -6.29 4.40 -1.53
C VAL A 39 -6.76 5.34 -2.64
N LEU A 40 -7.32 4.77 -3.71
CA LEU A 40 -8.07 5.52 -4.71
C LEU A 40 -9.56 5.43 -4.36
N PRO A 41 -10.21 6.54 -4.00
CA PRO A 41 -11.58 6.52 -3.52
C PRO A 41 -12.57 6.27 -4.65
N VAL A 42 -13.30 5.15 -4.56
CA VAL A 42 -14.43 4.84 -5.46
C VAL A 42 -15.80 5.14 -4.81
N THR A 43 -15.78 5.56 -3.55
CA THR A 43 -16.95 6.01 -2.80
C THR A 43 -16.62 7.31 -2.06
N ALA A 44 -17.65 8.09 -1.73
CA ALA A 44 -17.49 9.34 -0.97
C ALA A 44 -16.85 9.10 0.42
N ALA A 45 -17.18 7.99 1.08
CA ALA A 45 -16.62 7.65 2.38
C ALA A 45 -15.10 7.41 2.33
N LEU A 46 -14.59 6.87 1.24
CA LEU A 46 -13.15 6.59 1.09
C LEU A 46 -12.31 7.86 0.83
N GLN A 47 -12.92 8.97 0.42
CA GLN A 47 -12.21 10.24 0.24
C GLN A 47 -11.51 10.68 1.53
N GLY A 48 -12.21 10.50 2.67
CA GLY A 48 -11.68 10.83 3.99
C GLY A 48 -10.50 9.96 4.43
N GLU A 49 -10.29 8.82 3.79
CA GLU A 49 -9.27 7.82 4.15
C GLU A 49 -7.96 7.96 3.36
N MET A 50 -7.92 8.82 2.34
CA MET A 50 -6.70 9.06 1.55
C MET A 50 -5.57 9.63 2.42
N LEU A 51 -4.36 9.10 2.26
CA LEU A 51 -3.16 9.63 2.92
C LEU A 51 -2.54 10.77 2.12
N TYR A 52 -2.51 10.61 0.79
CA TYR A 52 -1.99 11.62 -0.14
C TYR A 52 -3.06 11.97 -1.17
N THR A 53 -3.25 13.25 -1.42
CA THR A 53 -4.17 13.75 -2.46
C THR A 53 -3.46 14.07 -3.77
N GLU A 54 -2.12 14.11 -3.73
CA GLU A 54 -1.27 14.44 -4.86
C GLU A 54 -0.38 13.25 -5.21
N SER A 55 -0.13 13.05 -6.50
CA SER A 55 0.81 12.02 -6.96
C SER A 55 2.21 12.60 -7.04
N MET A 56 3.24 11.81 -6.69
CA MET A 56 4.65 12.19 -6.85
C MET A 56 5.12 12.32 -8.32
N ARG A 57 4.23 12.30 -9.33
CA ARG A 57 4.57 12.62 -10.72
C ARG A 57 4.81 14.13 -10.87
N SER A 58 5.84 14.64 -10.21
CA SER A 58 6.44 15.93 -10.54
C SER A 58 7.53 15.70 -11.57
N VAL A 59 7.58 16.53 -12.60
CA VAL A 59 8.63 16.50 -13.63
C VAL A 59 10.04 16.71 -13.04
N THR A 60 10.13 17.17 -11.79
CA THR A 60 11.37 17.38 -11.04
C THR A 60 12.10 16.08 -10.66
N TYR A 61 11.44 14.92 -10.71
CA TYR A 61 12.03 13.62 -10.33
C TYR A 61 12.12 12.62 -11.50
N LEU A 62 11.96 13.09 -12.74
CA LEU A 62 12.31 12.39 -13.99
C LEU A 62 13.68 12.86 -14.47
#